data_AF-A0AAT9W5F9-F1
#
_entry.id   AF-A0AAT9W5F9-F1
#
_cell.length_a   1.000
_cell.length_b   1.000
_cell.length_c   1.000
_cell.angle_alpha   90.00
_cell.angle_beta   90.00
_cell.angle_gamma   90.00
#
_symmetry.space_group_name_H-M   'P 1'
#
loop_
_entity.id
_entity.type
_entity.pdbx_description
1 polymer ?
#
loop_
_entity_poly.entity_id
_entity_poly.type
_entity_poly.pdbx_seq_one_letter_code
_entity_poly.pdbx_strand_id
1 'polypeptide(L)'
;MDIIPTISMWFAIIVGTIVMSVMFIGIRNSVISSRENEVIKRTGTETTALITHAEQVNHTEGGLIVKLTLEFVADGEKINAQKEIIVRVINIDEFKAGREITIRYREERPTAFIVMGNATN
;
A
#
# COMPACT_ATOMS: atom_id res chain seq x y z
N MET A 1 -12.54 -33.96 40.27
CA MET A 1 -11.82 -32.78 39.74
C MET A 1 -12.20 -32.65 38.28
N ASP A 2 -12.97 -31.63 37.93
CA ASP A 2 -13.49 -31.46 36.57
C ASP A 2 -12.38 -30.94 35.65
N ILE A 3 -11.81 -31.86 34.88
CA ILE A 3 -10.63 -31.62 34.03
C ILE A 3 -11.02 -30.78 32.80
N ILE A 4 -12.27 -30.89 32.36
CA ILE A 4 -12.84 -30.22 31.18
C ILE A 4 -12.81 -28.68 31.29
N PRO A 5 -13.31 -28.03 32.36
CA PRO A 5 -13.25 -26.57 32.48
C PRO A 5 -11.82 -26.05 32.59
N THR A 6 -10.91 -26.81 33.22
CA THR A 6 -9.50 -26.42 33.33
C THR A 6 -8.81 -26.44 31.96
N ILE A 7 -9.01 -27.50 31.17
CA ILE A 7 -8.47 -27.59 29.81
C ILE A 7 -9.04 -26.49 28.91
N SER A 8 -10.36 -26.24 29.00
CA SER A 8 -11.03 -25.19 28.24
C SER A 8 -10.45 -23.80 28.54
N MET A 9 -10.11 -23.53 29.81
CA MET A 9 -9.53 -22.25 30.22
C MET A 9 -8.12 -22.05 29.64
N TRP A 10 -7.26 -23.07 29.72
CA TRP A 10 -5.91 -23.00 29.14
C TRP A 10 -5.94 -22.84 27.62
N PHE A 11 -6.86 -23.52 26.93
CA PHE A 11 -7.04 -23.35 25.49
C PHE A 11 -7.44 -21.92 25.12
N ALA A 12 -8.37 -21.32 25.86
CA ALA A 12 -8.80 -19.94 25.63
C ALA A 12 -7.66 -18.93 25.82
N ILE A 13 -6.79 -19.14 26.81
CA ILE A 13 -5.61 -18.29 27.05
C ILE A 13 -4.63 -18.38 25.87
N ILE A 14 -4.38 -19.58 25.37
CA ILE A 14 -3.47 -19.79 24.22
C ILE A 14 -4.04 -19.09 22.98
N VAL A 15 -5.32 -19.31 22.65
CA VAL A 15 -5.97 -18.67 21.49
C VAL A 15 -5.95 -17.14 21.63
N GLY A 16 -6.30 -16.61 22.81
CA GLY A 16 -6.28 -15.17 23.06
C GLY A 16 -4.89 -14.55 22.86
N THR A 17 -3.84 -15.24 23.29
CA THR A 17 -2.45 -14.79 23.12
C THR A 17 -2.02 -14.77 21.65
N ILE A 18 -2.44 -15.77 20.87
CA ILE A 18 -2.17 -15.83 19.43
C ILE A 18 -2.87 -14.66 18.71
N VAL A 19 -4.15 -14.43 18.98
CA VAL A 19 -4.91 -13.33 18.37
C VAL A 19 -4.28 -11.97 18.67
N MET A 20 -3.90 -11.72 19.92
CA MET A 20 -3.21 -10.48 20.34
C MET A 20 -1.88 -10.29 19.59
N SER A 21 -1.10 -11.36 19.45
CA SER A 21 0.19 -11.32 18.76
C SER A 21 0.02 -10.96 17.28
N VAL A 22 -0.95 -11.57 16.59
CA VAL A 22 -1.26 -11.29 15.18
C VAL A 22 -1.73 -9.85 14.99
N MET A 23 -2.61 -9.36 15.87
CA MET A 23 -3.05 -7.95 15.81
C MET A 23 -1.88 -6.99 15.97
N PHE A 24 -0.97 -7.25 16.91
CA PHE A 24 0.18 -6.38 17.13
C PHE A 24 1.11 -6.32 15.93
N ILE A 25 1.34 -7.46 15.25
CA ILE A 25 2.11 -7.52 14.01
C ILE A 25 1.39 -6.73 12.90
N GLY A 26 0.08 -6.89 12.75
CA GLY A 26 -0.72 -6.17 11.77
C GLY A 26 -0.68 -4.65 11.96
N ILE A 27 -0.89 -4.18 13.19
CA ILE A 27 -0.81 -2.75 13.54
C ILE A 27 0.59 -2.21 13.27
N ARG A 28 1.64 -2.93 13.71
CA ARG A 28 3.03 -2.50 13.45
C ARG A 28 3.31 -2.39 11.96
N ASN A 29 2.93 -3.38 11.16
CA ASN A 29 3.13 -3.35 9.71
C ASN A 29 2.36 -2.19 9.06
N SER A 30 1.12 -1.95 9.48
CA SER A 30 0.32 -0.82 8.98
C SER A 30 0.95 0.53 9.32
N VAL A 31 1.44 0.70 10.55
CA VAL A 31 2.10 1.93 11.00
C VAL A 31 3.43 2.14 10.27
N ILE A 32 4.22 1.08 10.08
CA ILE A 32 5.50 1.15 9.34
C ILE A 32 5.25 1.57 7.89
N SER A 33 4.26 0.97 7.21
CA SER A 33 3.90 1.35 5.84
C SER A 33 3.45 2.81 5.74
N SER A 34 2.62 3.27 6.68
CA SER A 34 2.19 4.67 6.72
C SER A 34 3.37 5.61 6.92
N ARG A 35 4.29 5.26 7.82
CA ARG A 35 5.47 6.07 8.11
C ARG A 35 6.46 6.09 6.94
N GLU A 36 6.62 4.98 6.24
CA GLU A 36 7.41 4.92 5.01
C GLU A 36 6.81 5.80 3.91
N ASN A 37 5.49 5.73 3.71
CA ASN A 37 4.78 6.61 2.77
C ASN A 37 4.95 8.09 3.16
N GLU A 38 4.88 8.44 4.45
CA GLU A 38 5.13 9.81 4.92
C GLU A 38 6.56 10.28 4.68
N VAL A 39 7.56 9.40 4.89
CA VAL A 39 8.96 9.71 4.61
C VAL A 39 9.15 9.97 3.12
N ILE A 40 8.68 9.08 2.26
CA ILE A 40 8.77 9.26 0.80
C ILE A 40 8.01 10.53 0.38
N LYS A 41 6.87 10.84 1.01
CA LYS A 41 6.14 12.07 0.75
C LYS A 41 6.94 13.32 1.11
N ARG A 42 7.77 13.29 2.15
CA ARG A 42 8.55 14.47 2.60
C ARG A 42 9.91 14.59 1.93
N THR A 43 10.60 13.48 1.73
CA THR A 43 12.02 13.46 1.31
C THR A 43 12.27 12.68 0.02
N GLY A 44 11.23 12.09 -0.57
CA GLY A 44 11.37 11.38 -1.84
C GLY A 44 11.60 12.33 -3.01
N THR A 45 12.28 11.83 -4.02
CA THR A 45 12.55 12.55 -5.27
C THR A 45 11.31 12.52 -6.14
N GLU A 46 10.89 13.70 -6.57
CA GLU A 46 9.71 13.88 -7.41
C GLU A 46 10.05 13.65 -8.88
N THR A 47 9.24 12.84 -9.56
CA THR A 47 9.36 12.61 -11.00
C THR A 47 7.99 12.38 -11.62
N THR A 48 7.94 12.47 -12.94
CA THR A 48 6.75 12.14 -13.72
C THR A 48 6.84 10.69 -14.17
N ALA A 49 5.78 9.93 -13.94
CA ALA A 49 5.64 8.55 -14.37
C ALA A 49 4.50 8.41 -15.37
N LEU A 50 4.75 7.65 -16.44
CA LEU A 50 3.76 7.27 -17.43
C LEU A 50 3.02 6.02 -16.96
N ILE A 51 1.69 6.07 -16.92
CA ILE A 51 0.86 4.89 -16.70
C ILE A 51 0.84 4.08 -17.98
N THR A 52 1.54 2.94 -17.98
CA THR A 52 1.55 2.01 -19.12
C THR A 52 0.36 1.06 -19.08
N HIS A 53 -0.10 0.71 -17.88
CA HIS A 53 -1.26 -0.15 -17.68
C HIS A 53 -2.02 0.28 -16.42
N ALA A 54 -3.35 0.19 -16.46
CA ALA A 54 -4.21 0.46 -15.33
C ALA A 54 -5.34 -0.57 -15.33
N GLU A 55 -5.47 -1.32 -14.25
CA GLU A 55 -6.49 -2.34 -14.07
C GLU A 55 -7.23 -2.09 -12.75
N GLN A 56 -8.55 -2.11 -12.79
CA GLN A 56 -9.36 -2.04 -11.60
C GLN A 56 -9.50 -3.45 -11.02
N VAL A 57 -9.00 -3.64 -9.79
CA VAL A 57 -8.95 -4.95 -9.13
C VAL A 57 -10.17 -5.16 -8.24
N ASN A 58 -10.59 -4.13 -7.52
CA ASN A 58 -11.69 -4.23 -6.55
C ASN A 58 -12.30 -2.87 -6.20
N HIS A 59 -13.27 -2.86 -5.30
CA HIS A 59 -13.92 -1.67 -4.75
C HIS A 59 -13.87 -1.70 -3.22
N THR A 60 -13.84 -0.51 -2.60
CA THR A 60 -13.96 -0.31 -1.16
C THR A 60 -14.97 0.81 -0.90
N GLU A 61 -15.41 1.00 0.34
CA GLU A 61 -16.24 2.15 0.73
C GLU A 61 -15.58 3.51 0.39
N GLY A 62 -14.25 3.55 0.29
CA GLY A 62 -13.46 4.75 -0.02
C GLY A 62 -13.19 4.98 -1.50
N GLY A 63 -13.47 4.02 -2.40
CA GLY A 63 -13.21 4.15 -3.83
C GLY A 63 -12.90 2.84 -4.56
N LEU A 64 -12.24 2.97 -5.70
CA LEU A 64 -11.78 1.87 -6.56
C LEU A 64 -10.34 1.51 -6.18
N ILE A 65 -10.06 0.22 -6.02
CA ILE A 65 -8.68 -0.28 -5.95
C ILE A 65 -8.20 -0.46 -7.38
N VAL A 66 -7.18 0.31 -7.76
CA VAL A 66 -6.60 0.30 -9.10
C VAL A 66 -5.14 -0.13 -9.00
N LYS A 67 -4.78 -1.13 -9.77
CA LYS A 67 -3.41 -1.57 -9.97
C LYS A 67 -2.84 -0.85 -11.17
N LEU A 68 -1.83 -0.01 -10.92
CA LEU A 68 -1.12 0.74 -11.95
C LEU A 68 0.22 0.09 -12.24
N THR A 69 0.57 0.02 -13.52
CA THR A 69 1.94 -0.21 -13.98
C THR A 69 2.50 1.11 -14.49
N LEU A 70 3.55 1.57 -13.86
CA LEU A 70 4.15 2.87 -14.06
C LEU A 70 5.54 2.72 -14.64
N GLU A 71 5.87 3.64 -15.54
CA GLU A 71 7.15 3.73 -16.19
C GLU A 71 7.73 5.12 -15.97
N PHE A 72 8.93 5.21 -15.41
CA PHE A 72 9.60 6.47 -15.12
C PHE A 72 11.12 6.30 -15.18
N VAL A 73 11.84 7.41 -15.20
CA VAL A 73 13.30 7.41 -15.15
C VAL A 73 13.75 7.79 -13.75
N ALA A 74 14.60 6.95 -13.16
CA ALA A 74 15.29 7.21 -11.91
C ALA A 74 16.79 6.98 -12.13
N ASP A 75 17.62 7.98 -11.81
CA ASP A 75 19.07 7.93 -11.99
C ASP A 75 19.53 7.53 -13.42
N GLY A 76 18.79 7.99 -14.43
CA GLY A 76 19.06 7.66 -15.84
C GLY A 76 18.59 6.27 -16.28
N GLU A 77 18.10 5.43 -15.36
CA GLU A 77 17.53 4.12 -15.67
C GLU A 77 16.02 4.17 -15.80
N LYS A 78 15.51 3.43 -16.78
CA LYS A 78 14.08 3.27 -17.00
C LYS A 78 13.53 2.20 -16.05
N ILE A 79 12.71 2.63 -15.10
CA ILE A 79 12.07 1.77 -14.11
C ILE A 79 10.65 1.45 -14.55
N ASN A 80 10.29 0.17 -14.50
CA ASN A 80 8.91 -0.29 -14.64
C ASN A 80 8.48 -0.90 -13.30
N ALA A 81 7.45 -0.34 -12.68
CA ALA A 81 7.01 -0.76 -11.36
C ALA A 81 5.49 -0.76 -11.22
N GLN A 82 4.97 -1.66 -10.40
CA GLN A 82 3.54 -1.79 -10.14
C GLN A 82 3.20 -1.23 -8.76
N LYS A 83 2.04 -0.58 -8.66
CA LYS A 83 1.51 -0.05 -7.40
C LYS A 83 -0.01 -0.13 -7.39
N GLU A 84 -0.56 -0.61 -6.28
CA GLU A 84 -1.99 -0.53 -6.01
C GLU A 84 -2.28 0.76 -5.27
N ILE A 85 -3.33 1.46 -5.70
CA ILE A 85 -3.82 2.69 -5.10
C ILE A 85 -5.33 2.65 -4.96
N ILE A 86 -5.86 3.43 -4.03
CA ILE A 86 -7.30 3.66 -3.91
C ILE A 86 -7.63 5.04 -4.48
N VAL A 87 -8.54 5.06 -5.46
CA VAL A 87 -8.95 6.27 -6.18
C VAL A 87 -10.45 6.46 -6.07
N ARG A 88 -10.92 7.69 -5.87
CA ARG A 88 -12.35 7.99 -5.95
C ARG A 88 -12.84 7.85 -7.39
N VAL A 89 -14.05 7.32 -7.58
CA VAL A 89 -14.66 7.12 -8.92
C VAL A 89 -14.62 8.38 -9.78
N ILE A 90 -14.82 9.56 -9.18
CA ILE A 90 -14.78 10.86 -9.87
C ILE A 90 -13.40 11.22 -10.46
N ASN A 91 -12.31 10.65 -9.94
CA ASN A 91 -10.93 10.97 -10.35
C ASN A 91 -10.29 9.82 -11.12
N ILE A 92 -11.04 8.76 -11.44
CA ILE A 92 -10.48 7.56 -12.10
C ILE A 92 -9.87 7.86 -13.47
N ASP A 93 -10.38 8.89 -14.16
CA ASP A 93 -9.91 9.31 -15.48
C ASP A 93 -8.46 9.84 -15.46
N GLU A 94 -7.99 10.33 -14.31
CA GLU A 94 -6.60 10.76 -14.11
C GLU A 94 -5.62 9.57 -14.13
N PHE A 95 -6.11 8.36 -13.86
CA PHE A 95 -5.29 7.15 -13.67
C PHE A 95 -5.43 6.12 -14.81
N LYS A 96 -5.83 6.58 -16.01
CA LYS A 96 -5.91 5.72 -17.20
C LYS A 96 -4.54 5.54 -17.85
N ALA A 97 -4.36 4.42 -18.55
CA ALA A 97 -3.16 4.18 -19.36
C ALA A 97 -2.94 5.30 -20.39
N GLY A 98 -1.68 5.69 -20.58
CA GLY A 98 -1.26 6.82 -21.41
C GLY A 98 -1.26 8.18 -20.70
N ARG A 99 -1.70 8.25 -19.43
CA ARG A 99 -1.60 9.46 -18.62
C ARG A 99 -0.27 9.51 -17.86
N GLU A 100 0.21 10.72 -17.68
CA GLU A 100 1.36 11.02 -16.82
C GLU A 100 0.86 11.47 -15.44
N ILE A 101 1.49 10.93 -14.40
CA ILE A 101 1.21 11.28 -13.01
C ILE A 101 2.50 11.62 -12.29
N THR A 102 2.40 12.49 -11.29
CA THR A 102 3.52 12.79 -10.41
C THR A 102 3.66 11.70 -9.35
N ILE A 103 4.86 11.17 -9.20
CA ILE A 103 5.22 10.25 -8.13
C ILE A 103 6.36 10.83 -7.30
N ARG A 104 6.50 10.36 -6.06
CA ARG A 104 7.73 10.54 -5.28
C ARG A 104 8.30 9.17 -4.95
N TYR A 105 9.59 8.97 -5.21
CA TYR A 105 10.28 7.72 -4.95
C TYR A 105 11.48 7.91 -4.03
N ARG A 106 11.95 6.84 -3.39
CA ARG A 106 13.21 6.86 -2.64
C ARG A 106 14.38 6.59 -3.61
N GLU A 107 15.38 7.46 -3.67
CA GLU A 107 16.51 7.30 -4.60
C GLU A 107 17.24 5.95 -4.44
N GLU A 108 17.49 5.55 -3.20
CA GLU A 108 18.14 4.25 -2.88
C GLU A 108 17.28 3.03 -3.28
N ARG A 109 15.97 3.22 -3.47
CA ARG A 109 15.04 2.16 -3.86
C ARG A 109 13.89 2.74 -4.70
N PRO A 110 14.09 2.95 -6.02
CA PRO A 110 13.11 3.62 -6.88
C PRO A 110 11.75 2.91 -6.96
N THR A 111 11.71 1.60 -6.72
CA THR A 111 10.46 0.82 -6.65
C THR A 111 9.63 1.11 -5.40
N ALA A 112 10.20 1.75 -4.38
CA ALA A 112 9.47 2.29 -3.23
C ALA A 112 9.07 3.74 -3.54
N PHE A 113 7.84 3.90 -4.02
CA PHE A 113 7.29 5.19 -4.40
C PHE A 113 5.84 5.35 -3.96
N ILE A 114 5.41 6.61 -3.94
CA ILE A 114 4.02 6.99 -3.73
C ILE A 114 3.52 7.76 -4.95
N VAL A 115 2.25 7.56 -5.26
CA VAL A 115 1.50 8.35 -6.23
C VAL A 115 1.02 9.63 -5.55
N MET A 116 1.30 10.77 -6.16
CA MET A 116 0.86 12.07 -5.66
C MET A 116 -0.53 12.42 -6.20
N GLY A 117 -1.25 13.32 -5.52
CA GLY A 117 -2.56 13.80 -5.96
C GLY A 117 -3.73 13.02 -5.37
N ASN A 118 -4.74 12.74 -6.20
CA ASN A 118 -6.05 12.21 -5.81
C ASN A 118 -6.08 10.70 -5.54
N ALA A 119 -5.00 10.16 -4.98
CA ALA A 119 -4.82 8.74 -4.71
C ALA A 119 -4.43 8.47 -3.25
N THR A 120 -4.89 7.34 -2.72
CA THR A 120 -4.41 6.80 -1.43
C THR A 120 -3.45 5.65 -1.70
N ASN A 121 -2.31 5.64 -1.00
CA ASN A 121 -1.14 4.77 -1.24
C ASN A 121 -0.99 3.62 -0.25
#